data_AF-A0A8J5I579-F1
#
_entry.id   AF-A0A8J5I579-F1
#
_cell.length_a   1.000
_cell.length_b   1.000
_cell.length_c   1.000
_cell.angle_alpha   90.00
_cell.angle_beta   90.00
_cell.angle_gamma   90.00
#
_symmetry.space_group_name_H-M   'P 1'
#
loop_
_entity.id
_entity.type
_entity.pdbx_description
1 polymer ?
#
loop_
_entity_poly.entity_id
_entity_poly.type
_entity_poly.pdbx_seq_one_letter_code
_entity_poly.pdbx_strand_id
1 'polypeptide(L)'
;MGLGLLHFDGRVVDDDGLPLLESDDGEELMHVEPGVAIALGSQPMESPGTLYVTSRRVIWLSDADKGKGYAVDFLSLSLHAVSRDPETYPFPCIYTQV
;
A
#
# COMPACT_ATOMS: atom_id res chain seq x y z
N MET A 1 10.78 -16.15 3.99
CA MET A 1 10.19 -16.27 2.65
C MET A 1 9.87 -14.85 2.21
N GLY A 2 10.82 -14.15 1.58
CA GLY A 2 10.59 -12.77 1.12
C GLY A 2 10.01 -12.82 -0.27
N LEU A 3 8.72 -12.53 -0.42
CA LEU A 3 8.05 -12.40 -1.71
C LEU A 3 7.53 -10.97 -1.77
N GLY A 4 8.09 -10.17 -2.68
CA GLY A 4 7.97 -8.70 -2.72
C GLY A 4 6.55 -8.14 -2.66
N LEU A 5 6.03 -7.65 -3.79
CA LEU A 5 4.67 -7.09 -3.82
C LEU A 5 3.66 -8.24 -3.82
N LEU A 6 2.76 -8.25 -2.84
CA LEU A 6 1.73 -9.27 -2.69
C LEU A 6 0.36 -8.70 -3.06
N HIS A 7 -0.48 -9.52 -3.69
CA HIS A 7 -1.90 -9.20 -3.80
C HIS A 7 -2.56 -9.32 -2.43
N PHE A 8 -3.39 -8.35 -2.06
CA PHE A 8 -4.05 -8.31 -0.76
C PHE A 8 -5.39 -7.56 -0.85
N ASP A 9 -6.50 -8.23 -0.54
CA ASP A 9 -7.85 -7.68 -0.51
C ASP A 9 -8.57 -7.94 0.82
N GLY A 10 -7.84 -8.45 1.82
CA GLY A 10 -8.35 -8.79 3.14
C GLY A 10 -8.85 -7.56 3.89
N ARG A 11 -10.15 -7.53 4.22
CA ARG A 11 -10.79 -6.45 4.97
C ARG A 11 -11.58 -6.99 6.14
N VAL A 12 -11.70 -6.18 7.19
CA VAL A 12 -12.62 -6.44 8.30
C VAL A 12 -14.05 -6.24 7.79
N VAL A 13 -14.93 -7.21 8.03
CA VAL A 13 -16.30 -7.24 7.47
C VAL A 13 -17.18 -6.11 8.01
N ASP A 14 -16.94 -5.66 9.26
CA ASP A 14 -17.82 -4.75 9.99
C ASP A 14 -17.21 -3.35 10.24
N ASP A 15 -15.98 -3.08 9.79
CA ASP A 15 -15.22 -1.88 10.18
C ASP A 15 -14.74 -1.09 8.95
N ASP A 16 -15.70 -0.42 8.28
CA ASP A 16 -15.51 0.55 7.18
C ASP A 16 -14.59 0.13 6.01
N GLY A 17 -14.26 -1.17 5.91
CA GLY A 17 -13.34 -1.70 4.91
C GLY A 17 -11.86 -1.53 5.25
N LEU A 18 -11.51 -1.33 6.53
CA LEU A 18 -10.13 -1.37 7.02
C LEU A 18 -9.44 -2.70 6.67
N PRO A 19 -8.12 -2.70 6.47
CA PRO A 19 -7.38 -3.92 6.19
C PRO A 19 -7.46 -4.90 7.37
N LEU A 20 -7.51 -6.19 7.05
CA LEU A 20 -7.37 -7.24 8.05
C LEU A 20 -5.91 -7.30 8.53
N LEU A 21 -5.68 -7.01 9.81
CA LEU A 21 -4.34 -7.00 10.41
C LEU A 21 -4.04 -8.29 11.17
N GLU A 22 -2.76 -8.65 11.23
CA GLU A 22 -2.25 -9.77 12.03
C GLU A 22 -2.01 -9.32 13.48
N SER A 23 -3.08 -8.86 14.14
CA SER A 23 -3.02 -8.30 15.50
C SER A 23 -2.55 -9.32 16.54
N ASP A 24 -2.83 -10.61 16.34
CA ASP A 24 -2.37 -11.70 17.21
C ASP A 24 -0.84 -11.82 17.20
N ASP A 25 -0.20 -11.47 16.08
CA ASP A 25 1.26 -11.39 15.99
C ASP A 25 1.77 -10.01 16.46
N GLY A 26 0.90 -9.05 16.76
CA GLY A 26 1.24 -7.70 17.21
C GLY A 26 1.35 -6.65 16.08
N GLU A 27 0.66 -6.85 14.96
CA GLU A 27 0.62 -5.84 13.90
C GLU A 27 -0.35 -4.71 14.29
N GLU A 28 0.19 -3.50 14.45
CA GLU A 28 -0.60 -2.29 14.74
C GLU A 28 -0.74 -1.38 13.52
N LEU A 29 -1.90 -0.73 13.36
CA LEU A 29 -2.15 0.31 12.37
C LEU A 29 -1.49 1.62 12.81
N MET A 30 -0.63 2.21 11.96
CA MET A 30 0.15 3.41 12.29
C MET A 30 -0.36 4.66 11.55
N HIS A 31 -0.82 4.51 10.31
CA HIS A 31 -1.33 5.63 9.50
C HIS A 31 -2.38 5.16 8.49
N VAL A 32 -3.32 6.04 8.17
CA VAL A 32 -4.33 5.86 7.12
C VAL A 32 -4.36 7.12 6.26
N GLU A 33 -4.19 6.96 4.94
CA GLU A 33 -4.25 8.04 3.97
C GLU A 33 -5.22 7.67 2.83
N PRO A 34 -6.45 8.22 2.81
CA PRO A 34 -7.40 8.01 1.73
C PRO A 34 -7.06 8.82 0.48
N GLY A 35 -7.60 8.41 -0.67
CA GLY A 35 -7.43 9.14 -1.94
C GLY A 35 -6.02 9.03 -2.54
N VAL A 36 -5.27 8.00 -2.16
CA VAL A 36 -3.93 7.71 -2.67
C VAL A 36 -4.03 6.88 -3.95
N ALA A 37 -3.41 7.35 -5.01
CA ALA A 37 -3.18 6.57 -6.22
C ALA A 37 -1.91 5.71 -6.08
N ILE A 38 -1.90 4.53 -6.71
CA ILE A 38 -0.72 3.65 -6.75
C ILE A 38 -0.25 3.43 -8.19
N ALA A 39 1.06 3.46 -8.40
CA ALA A 39 1.70 3.12 -9.67
C ALA A 39 2.67 1.97 -9.46
N LEU A 40 2.54 0.91 -10.27
CA LEU A 40 3.33 -0.32 -10.15
C LEU A 40 4.16 -0.56 -11.40
N GLY A 41 5.43 -0.15 -11.36
CA GLY A 41 6.34 -0.25 -12.52
C GLY A 41 5.75 0.46 -13.75
N SER A 42 5.57 -0.29 -14.84
CA SER A 42 5.00 0.21 -16.09
C SER A 42 3.49 -0.05 -16.24
N GLN A 43 2.80 -0.50 -15.18
CA GLN A 43 1.36 -0.73 -15.22
C GLN A 43 0.59 0.60 -15.18
N PRO A 44 -0.66 0.62 -15.69
CA PRO A 44 -1.54 1.78 -15.50
C PRO A 44 -1.68 2.11 -14.01
N MET A 45 -1.69 3.40 -13.70
CA MET A 45 -1.93 3.88 -12.34
C MET A 45 -3.34 3.50 -11.89
N GLU A 46 -3.46 3.07 -10.64
CA GLU A 46 -4.74 2.69 -10.03
C GLU A 46 -5.17 3.74 -9.01
N SER A 47 -6.44 4.12 -9.07
CA SER A 47 -7.03 5.20 -8.27
C SER A 47 -8.56 5.16 -8.35
N PRO A 48 -9.29 5.65 -7.33
CA PRO A 48 -8.79 6.02 -6.00
C PRO A 48 -8.58 4.77 -5.12
N GLY A 49 -7.71 4.90 -4.14
CA GLY A 49 -7.56 3.91 -3.07
C GLY A 49 -7.11 4.54 -1.77
N THR A 50 -6.98 3.70 -0.76
CA THR A 50 -6.55 4.09 0.57
C THR A 50 -5.24 3.38 0.91
N LEU A 51 -4.25 4.15 1.36
CA LEU A 51 -2.97 3.67 1.86
C LEU A 51 -3.06 3.47 3.37
N TYR A 52 -2.65 2.29 3.83
CA TYR A 52 -2.53 1.95 5.23
C TYR A 52 -1.07 1.62 5.51
N VAL A 53 -0.51 2.27 6.52
CA VAL A 53 0.83 1.95 7.03
C VAL A 53 0.65 1.27 8.36
N THR A 54 1.12 0.05 8.48
CA THR A 54 1.14 -0.70 9.73
C THR A 54 2.56 -0.68 10.30
N SER A 55 2.74 -1.25 11.48
CA SER A 55 4.06 -1.48 12.07
C SER A 55 4.92 -2.49 11.29
N ARG A 56 4.35 -3.21 10.30
CA ARG A 56 5.04 -4.30 9.59
C ARG A 56 5.06 -4.18 8.07
N ARG A 57 4.04 -3.55 7.49
CA ARG A 57 3.84 -3.52 6.05
C ARG A 57 3.12 -2.25 5.63
N VAL A 58 3.22 -1.98 4.34
CA VAL A 58 2.40 -0.99 3.66
C VAL A 58 1.35 -1.73 2.87
N ILE A 59 0.10 -1.32 3.02
CA ILE A 59 -1.05 -1.91 2.34
C ILE A 59 -1.73 -0.79 1.54
N TRP A 60 -2.08 -1.07 0.29
CA TRP A 60 -2.96 -0.21 -0.50
C TRP A 60 -4.19 -1.01 -0.91
N LEU A 61 -5.35 -0.44 -0.68
CA LEU A 61 -6.62 -1.06 -1.04
C LEU A 61 -7.41 -0.13 -1.97
N SER A 62 -7.91 -0.65 -3.09
CA SER A 62 -8.72 0.12 -4.02
C SER A 62 -10.06 0.49 -3.38
N ASP A 63 -10.50 1.74 -3.56
CA ASP A 63 -11.82 2.18 -3.11
C ASP A 63 -12.90 1.85 -4.16
N ALA A 64 -12.50 1.64 -5.42
CA ALA A 64 -13.40 1.35 -6.54
C ALA A 64 -13.64 -0.16 -6.77
N ASP A 65 -12.68 -1.01 -6.38
CA ASP A 65 -12.74 -2.46 -6.56
C ASP A 65 -12.27 -3.17 -5.29
N LYS A 66 -13.20 -3.78 -4.56
CA LYS A 66 -12.90 -4.44 -3.28
C LYS A 66 -11.98 -5.65 -3.42
N GLY A 67 -11.91 -6.29 -4.60
CA GLY A 67 -11.03 -7.42 -4.87
C GLY A 67 -9.64 -7.01 -5.34
N LYS A 68 -9.29 -5.71 -5.23
CA LYS A 68 -8.04 -5.16 -5.71
C LYS A 68 -7.31 -4.42 -4.59
N GLY A 69 -6.13 -4.90 -4.30
CA GLY A 69 -5.22 -4.30 -3.35
C GLY A 69 -3.90 -5.04 -3.30
N TYR A 70 -2.95 -4.42 -2.60
CA TYR A 70 -1.57 -4.86 -2.53
C TYR A 70 -1.01 -4.65 -1.13
N ALA A 71 -0.10 -5.52 -0.71
CA ALA A 71 0.67 -5.37 0.50
C ALA A 71 2.15 -5.63 0.22
N VAL A 72 3.02 -4.95 0.96
CA VAL A 72 4.45 -5.20 0.96
C VAL A 72 5.00 -5.05 2.37
N ASP A 73 5.68 -6.10 2.84
CA ASP A 73 6.35 -6.08 4.13
C ASP A 73 7.53 -5.11 4.10
N PHE A 74 7.77 -4.40 5.21
CA PHE A 74 8.92 -3.49 5.30
C PHE A 74 10.26 -4.20 5.09
N LEU A 75 10.36 -5.47 5.46
CA LEU A 75 11.56 -6.28 5.20
C LEU A 75 11.77 -6.58 3.71
N SER A 76 10.73 -6.45 2.90
CA SER A 76 10.79 -6.54 1.43
C SER A 76 10.98 -5.17 0.77
N LEU A 77 10.90 -4.05 1.51
CA LEU A 77 11.19 -2.72 0.97
C LEU A 77 12.68 -2.41 1.07
N SER A 78 13.36 -2.49 -0.07
CA SER A 78 14.78 -2.14 -0.21
C SER A 78 15.04 -0.64 -0.05
N LEU A 79 14.13 0.22 -0.51
CA LEU A 79 14.25 1.68 -0.45
C LEU A 79 12.87 2.34 -0.36
N HIS A 80 12.80 3.48 0.33
CA HIS A 80 11.72 4.44 0.20
C HIS A 80 12.28 5.87 0.07
N ALA A 81 11.64 6.71 -0.72
CA ALA A 81 12.06 8.09 -0.94
C ALA A 81 10.86 9.00 -1.21
N VAL A 82 11.01 10.28 -0.88
CA VAL A 82 10.09 11.32 -1.36
C VAL A 82 10.60 11.80 -2.71
N SER A 83 9.91 11.45 -3.79
CA SER A 83 10.23 11.92 -5.14
C SER A 83 9.45 13.20 -5.44
N ARG A 84 10.15 14.21 -5.95
CA ARG A 84 9.56 15.49 -6.39
C ARG A 84 10.09 15.94 -7.74
N ASP A 85 10.93 15.12 -8.37
CA ASP A 85 11.55 15.43 -9.65
C ASP A 85 10.59 15.03 -10.79
N PRO A 86 10.01 16.02 -11.51
CA PRO A 86 9.06 15.76 -12.57
C PRO A 86 9.66 15.03 -13.76
N GLU A 87 10.98 15.06 -13.94
CA GLU A 87 11.67 14.29 -14.99
C GLU A 87 11.65 12.78 -14.69
N THR A 88 11.52 12.41 -13.42
CA THR A 88 11.46 11.00 -12.97
C THR A 88 10.02 10.50 -12.88
N TYR A 89 9.10 11.31 -12.36
CA TYR A 89 7.66 10.99 -12.34
C TYR A 89 6.83 12.28 -12.33
N PRO A 90 5.71 12.40 -13.07
CA PRO A 90 5.02 13.68 -13.28
C PRO A 90 4.46 14.36 -12.01
N PHE A 91 4.32 13.62 -10.91
CA PHE A 91 3.74 14.10 -9.66
C PHE A 91 4.67 13.86 -8.46
N PRO A 92 4.70 14.75 -7.46
CA PRO A 92 5.35 14.45 -6.19
C PRO A 92 4.74 13.19 -5.56
N CYS A 93 5.57 12.23 -5.16
CA CYS A 93 5.10 10.94 -4.67
C CYS A 93 6.06 10.32 -3.65
N ILE A 94 5.59 9.27 -2.97
CA ILE A 94 6.45 8.36 -2.23
C ILE A 94 6.84 7.23 -3.18
N TYR A 95 8.14 7.12 -3.45
CA TYR A 95 8.70 6.02 -4.22
C TYR A 95 9.13 4.90 -3.26
N THR A 96 8.83 3.66 -3.63
CA THR A 96 9.33 2.47 -2.96
C THR A 96 9.97 1.52 -3.95
N GLN A 97 11.07 0.90 -3.55
CA GLN A 97 11.67 -0.22 -4.28
C GLN A 97 11.51 -1.47 -3.44
N VAL A 98 10.94 -2.50 -4.05
CA VAL A 98 10.77 -3.84 -3.47
C VAL A 98 11.93 -4.71 -3.93
#